data_AF-A0A843HAN3-F1
#
_entry.id   AF-A0A843HAN3-F1
#
_cell.length_a   1.000
_cell.length_b   1.000
_cell.length_c   1.000
_cell.angle_alpha   90.00
_cell.angle_beta   90.00
_cell.angle_gamma   90.00
#
_symmetry.space_group_name_H-M   'P 1'
#
loop_
_entity.id
_entity.type
_entity.pdbx_description
1 polymer ?
#
loop_
_entity_poly.entity_id
_entity_poly.type
_entity_poly.pdbx_seq_one_letter_code
_entity_poly.pdbx_strand_id
1 'polypeptide(L)'
;MNIKKVDIFNPLILVILVLVYLLFSFIGFEFHLKELVGIHNYTLFVVFLGLMAYIIGFFISRYLLSRYDFEINESKLKSVTTEKVLLAVVILGILFQIINMIYLGGIPLFSGYLKAKAVTRIWLASYLLFLPSINLLLAKYDDKKYYLLFIVGLMLFVLTGYRTTAMAIVLSVFITVYYTKDLPWKYIIISLASIFLLLMVVGYVAVKSIEWQTWTLNPLELLFYRAGYTLQVLDHAVFMQHSTNGQLLYNTLMGFFKSTDPRVIVGSTTLGYAHSTTSTIFGPALLDFGLWAMLIQMFVLGFILKLFYDVQREYKSIFIGLYAMLLAHTIIWIETGPTDLVIFLFFIVSLILLAYSAHVKK
;
A
#
# COMPACT_ATOMS: atom_id res chain seq x y z
N MET A 1 -25.83 6.46 -19.49
CA MET A 1 -24.53 7.05 -19.05
C MET A 1 -23.42 6.11 -19.49
N ASN A 2 -22.53 6.52 -20.39
CA ASN A 2 -21.52 5.63 -20.97
C ASN A 2 -20.37 5.46 -19.94
N ILE A 3 -20.52 4.51 -19.01
CA ILE A 3 -19.61 4.23 -17.88
C ILE A 3 -18.16 3.95 -18.34
N LYS A 4 -17.95 3.67 -19.64
CA LYS A 4 -16.63 3.50 -20.28
C LYS A 4 -15.68 4.70 -20.23
N LYS A 5 -16.10 5.90 -19.78
CA LYS A 5 -15.22 7.08 -19.67
C LYS A 5 -14.70 7.37 -18.25
N VAL A 6 -15.12 6.61 -17.24
CA VAL A 6 -14.68 6.85 -15.86
C VAL A 6 -13.44 6.01 -15.57
N ASP A 7 -12.31 6.68 -15.37
CA ASP A 7 -11.07 6.04 -14.97
C ASP A 7 -11.09 5.74 -13.47
N ILE A 8 -11.31 4.46 -13.10
CA ILE A 8 -11.47 4.03 -11.71
C ILE A 8 -10.19 4.25 -10.90
N PHE A 9 -9.03 4.10 -11.53
CA PHE A 9 -7.74 4.20 -10.86
C PHE A 9 -7.11 5.57 -11.04
N ASN A 10 -7.90 6.63 -11.21
CA ASN A 10 -7.42 7.99 -11.05
C ASN A 10 -6.96 8.22 -9.60
N PRO A 11 -5.91 9.02 -9.31
CA PRO A 11 -5.46 9.28 -7.94
C PRO A 11 -6.56 9.73 -6.97
N LEU A 12 -7.57 10.45 -7.46
CA LEU A 12 -8.73 10.87 -6.65
C LEU A 12 -9.57 9.70 -6.09
N ILE A 13 -9.38 8.47 -6.59
CA ILE A 13 -9.95 7.26 -5.99
C ILE A 13 -9.58 7.13 -4.51
N LEU A 14 -8.41 7.64 -4.10
CA LEU A 14 -7.97 7.61 -2.71
C LEU A 14 -8.96 8.38 -1.80
N VAL A 15 -9.47 9.53 -2.26
CA VAL A 15 -10.45 10.32 -1.52
C VAL A 15 -11.74 9.52 -1.33
N ILE A 16 -12.23 8.89 -2.41
CA ILE A 16 -13.43 8.04 -2.37
C ILE A 16 -13.21 6.87 -1.41
N LEU A 17 -12.07 6.20 -1.47
CA LEU A 17 -11.76 5.05 -0.62
C LEU A 17 -11.61 5.44 0.85
N VAL A 18 -11.08 6.62 1.17
CA VAL A 18 -11.08 7.14 2.54
C VAL A 18 -12.51 7.36 3.04
N LEU A 19 -13.39 7.94 2.22
CA LEU A 19 -14.81 8.10 2.59
C LEU A 19 -15.53 6.76 2.80
N VAL A 20 -15.26 5.77 1.93
CA VAL A 20 -15.78 4.40 2.10
C VAL A 20 -15.23 3.77 3.38
N TYR A 21 -13.96 4.00 3.70
CA TYR A 21 -13.34 3.51 4.93
C TYR A 21 -14.00 4.13 6.18
N LEU A 22 -14.25 5.45 6.17
CA LEU A 22 -15.01 6.11 7.24
C LEU A 22 -16.41 5.51 7.40
N LEU A 23 -17.12 5.27 6.29
CA LEU A 23 -18.44 4.60 6.34
C LEU A 23 -18.34 3.23 7.02
N PHE A 24 -17.34 2.42 6.67
CA PHE A 24 -17.12 1.10 7.30
C PHE A 24 -16.80 1.23 8.79
N SER A 25 -16.03 2.24 9.18
CA SER A 25 -15.75 2.52 10.59
C SER A 25 -17.02 2.90 11.35
N PHE A 26 -17.87 3.77 10.80
CA PHE A 26 -19.14 4.15 11.42
C PHE A 26 -20.12 2.99 11.56
N ILE A 27 -20.17 2.08 10.59
CA ILE A 27 -20.92 0.82 10.72
C ILE A 27 -20.37 0.02 11.91
N GLY A 28 -19.04 -0.09 12.05
CA GLY A 28 -18.42 -0.77 13.19
C GLY A 28 -18.76 -0.15 14.54
N PHE A 29 -18.88 1.17 14.61
CA PHE A 29 -19.29 1.91 15.81
C PHE A 29 -20.78 1.72 16.14
N GLU A 30 -21.66 1.82 15.15
CA GLU A 30 -23.11 1.64 15.34
C GLU A 30 -23.44 0.26 15.92
N PHE A 31 -22.79 -0.78 15.39
CA PHE A 31 -22.95 -2.15 15.88
C PHE A 31 -22.14 -2.48 17.14
N HIS A 32 -21.43 -1.51 17.72
CA HIS A 32 -20.62 -1.66 18.94
C HIS A 32 -19.70 -2.90 18.91
N LEU A 33 -19.12 -3.18 17.73
CA LEU A 33 -18.33 -4.40 17.51
C LEU A 33 -17.12 -4.40 18.45
N LYS A 34 -17.05 -5.34 19.40
CA LYS A 34 -16.00 -5.41 20.43
C LYS A 34 -15.74 -4.07 21.14
N GLU A 35 -16.81 -3.44 21.62
CA GLU A 35 -16.75 -2.25 22.50
C GLU A 35 -16.10 -1.01 21.86
N LEU A 36 -16.15 -0.88 20.54
CA LEU A 36 -15.74 0.37 19.88
C LEU A 36 -16.67 1.52 20.29
N VAL A 37 -16.08 2.65 20.68
CA VAL A 37 -16.80 3.76 21.35
C VAL A 37 -17.00 4.97 20.42
N GLY A 38 -16.64 4.85 19.14
CA GLY A 38 -16.69 5.94 18.17
C GLY A 38 -15.48 6.88 18.22
N ILE A 39 -15.59 8.03 17.57
CA ILE A 39 -14.52 9.05 17.48
C ILE A 39 -15.04 10.46 17.70
N HIS A 40 -14.14 11.37 18.08
CA HIS A 40 -14.46 12.79 18.23
C HIS A 40 -14.63 13.48 16.87
N ASN A 41 -15.54 14.46 16.80
CA ASN A 41 -15.76 15.27 15.59
C ASN A 41 -14.49 16.00 15.11
N TYR A 42 -13.57 16.30 16.04
CA TYR A 42 -12.28 16.91 15.70
C TYR A 42 -11.42 15.98 14.82
N THR A 43 -11.47 14.67 15.04
CA THR A 43 -10.77 13.69 14.20
C THR A 43 -11.28 13.69 12.77
N LEU A 44 -12.59 13.84 12.56
CA LEU A 44 -13.17 14.02 11.22
C LEU A 44 -12.68 15.30 10.55
N PHE A 45 -12.56 16.39 11.31
CA PHE A 45 -11.99 17.64 10.81
C PHE A 45 -10.52 17.49 10.39
N VAL A 46 -9.71 16.77 11.17
CA VAL A 46 -8.31 16.47 10.82
C VAL A 46 -8.22 15.62 9.54
N VAL A 47 -9.06 14.59 9.40
CA VAL A 47 -9.14 13.77 8.18
C VAL A 47 -9.54 14.65 6.98
N PHE A 48 -10.53 15.52 7.14
CA PHE A 48 -10.96 16.45 6.11
C PHE A 48 -9.82 17.38 5.66
N LEU A 49 -9.06 17.96 6.60
CA LEU A 49 -7.89 18.78 6.28
C LEU A 49 -6.80 17.98 5.54
N GLY A 50 -6.55 16.74 5.94
CA GLY A 50 -5.62 15.84 5.24
C GLY A 50 -6.05 15.56 3.80
N LEU A 51 -7.34 15.32 3.56
CA LEU A 51 -7.89 15.15 2.22
C LEU A 51 -7.81 16.43 1.38
N MET A 52 -8.06 17.61 1.98
CA MET A 52 -7.86 18.89 1.33
C MET A 52 -6.40 19.09 0.90
N ALA A 53 -5.43 18.82 1.78
CA ALA A 53 -4.01 18.91 1.46
C ALA A 53 -3.64 17.97 0.30
N TYR A 54 -4.15 16.73 0.30
CA TYR A 54 -3.98 15.79 -0.81
C TYR A 54 -4.51 16.32 -2.14
N ILE A 55 -5.74 16.87 -2.13
CA ILE A 55 -6.39 17.42 -3.33
C ILE A 55 -5.61 18.65 -3.84
N ILE A 56 -5.12 19.51 -2.95
CA ILE A 56 -4.28 20.65 -3.33
C ILE A 56 -2.98 20.15 -4.00
N GLY A 57 -2.31 19.14 -3.42
CA GLY A 57 -1.13 18.51 -4.03
C GLY A 57 -1.40 17.96 -5.43
N PHE A 58 -2.54 17.29 -5.61
CA PHE A 58 -2.99 16.81 -6.91
C PHE A 58 -3.16 17.96 -7.93
N PHE A 59 -3.87 19.03 -7.56
CA PHE A 59 -4.10 20.14 -8.50
C PHE A 59 -2.83 20.95 -8.81
N ILE A 60 -1.94 21.14 -7.83
CA ILE A 60 -0.65 21.80 -8.06
C ILE A 60 0.23 20.99 -9.01
N SER A 61 0.30 19.66 -8.83
CA SER A 61 1.03 18.77 -9.73
C SER A 61 0.52 18.88 -11.17
N ARG A 62 -0.81 18.84 -11.35
CA ARG A 62 -1.45 19.05 -12.66
C ARG A 62 -1.10 20.40 -13.28
N TYR A 63 -1.12 21.46 -12.49
CA TYR A 63 -0.83 22.81 -12.96
C TYR A 63 0.63 22.96 -13.39
N LEU A 64 1.58 22.44 -12.60
CA LEU A 64 3.01 22.48 -12.96
C LEU A 64 3.29 21.68 -14.24
N LEU A 65 2.75 20.47 -14.36
CA LEU A 65 2.92 19.65 -15.57
C LEU A 65 2.32 20.31 -16.82
N SER A 66 1.24 21.08 -16.68
CA SER A 66 0.66 21.81 -17.82
C SER A 66 1.52 23.00 -18.30
N ARG A 67 2.46 23.47 -17.48
CA ARG A 67 3.31 24.62 -17.80
C ARG A 67 4.70 24.24 -18.33
N TYR A 68 5.16 23.03 -18.04
CA TYR A 68 6.47 22.55 -18.45
C TYR A 68 6.29 21.37 -19.40
N ASP A 69 6.83 21.47 -20.61
CA ASP A 69 6.82 20.37 -21.57
C ASP A 69 7.97 19.41 -21.22
N PHE A 70 7.63 18.29 -20.59
CA PHE A 70 8.57 17.26 -20.19
C PHE A 70 8.65 16.18 -21.27
N GLU A 71 9.86 15.79 -21.65
CA GLU A 71 10.12 14.65 -22.51
C GLU A 71 10.82 13.52 -21.75
N ILE A 72 10.31 12.30 -21.87
CA ILE A 72 10.96 11.12 -21.28
C ILE A 72 11.76 10.37 -22.33
N ASN A 73 13.06 10.25 -22.09
CA ASN A 73 13.95 9.46 -22.93
C ASN A 73 13.96 7.99 -22.48
N GLU A 74 13.08 7.18 -23.06
CA GLU A 74 12.98 5.74 -22.77
C GLU A 74 14.26 4.95 -23.06
N SER A 75 15.12 5.42 -23.97
CA SER A 75 16.35 4.71 -24.32
C SER A 75 17.29 4.55 -23.13
N LYS A 76 17.30 5.53 -22.21
CA LYS A 76 18.06 5.48 -20.96
C LYS A 76 17.58 4.39 -20.02
N LEU A 77 16.28 4.10 -20.03
CA LEU A 77 15.66 3.08 -19.19
C LEU A 77 15.78 1.69 -19.79
N LYS A 78 16.05 1.58 -21.10
CA LYS A 78 16.07 0.30 -21.81
C LYS A 78 17.14 -0.66 -21.28
N SER A 79 18.30 -0.15 -20.88
CA SER A 79 19.39 -0.97 -20.31
C SER A 79 19.00 -1.66 -19.00
N VAL A 80 18.29 -0.95 -18.12
CA VAL A 80 17.85 -1.46 -16.80
C VAL A 80 16.56 -2.27 -16.89
N THR A 81 15.69 -1.93 -17.85
CA THR A 81 14.34 -2.52 -17.98
C THR A 81 14.23 -3.49 -19.16
N THR A 82 15.32 -4.17 -19.50
CA THR A 82 15.30 -5.24 -20.50
C THR A 82 14.58 -6.47 -19.94
N GLU A 83 13.82 -7.17 -20.79
CA GLU A 83 13.05 -8.37 -20.43
C GLU A 83 13.87 -9.39 -19.63
N LYS A 84 15.08 -9.73 -20.10
CA LYS A 84 15.98 -10.67 -19.42
C LYS A 84 16.36 -10.24 -18.01
N VAL A 85 16.60 -8.93 -17.81
CA VAL A 85 16.95 -8.37 -16.49
C VAL A 85 15.75 -8.44 -15.57
N LEU A 86 14.58 -7.99 -16.03
CA LEU A 86 13.34 -8.05 -15.25
C LEU A 86 12.98 -9.49 -14.87
N LEU A 87 13.09 -10.44 -15.81
CA LEU A 87 12.88 -11.87 -15.56
C LEU A 87 13.85 -12.42 -14.52
N ALA A 88 15.14 -12.11 -14.64
CA ALA A 88 16.14 -12.54 -13.67
C ALA A 88 15.83 -12.02 -12.27
N VAL A 89 15.41 -10.74 -12.14
CA VAL A 89 15.04 -10.13 -10.87
C VAL A 89 13.76 -10.74 -10.28
N VAL A 90 12.74 -11.03 -11.11
CA VAL A 90 11.52 -11.73 -10.66
C VAL A 90 11.86 -13.11 -10.10
N ILE A 91 12.66 -13.89 -10.84
CA ILE A 91 13.07 -15.24 -10.43
C ILE A 91 13.89 -15.18 -9.15
N LEU A 92 14.82 -14.22 -9.03
CA LEU A 92 15.63 -14.04 -7.82
C LEU A 92 14.77 -13.65 -6.61
N GLY A 93 13.75 -12.80 -6.81
CA GLY A 93 12.74 -12.51 -5.80
C GLY A 93 12.00 -13.76 -5.32
N ILE A 94 11.53 -14.59 -6.25
CA ILE A 94 10.86 -15.88 -5.95
C ILE A 94 11.80 -16.82 -5.18
N LEU A 95 13.06 -16.97 -5.63
CA LEU A 95 14.05 -17.82 -4.99
C LEU A 95 14.34 -17.38 -3.56
N PHE A 96 14.50 -16.07 -3.32
CA PHE A 96 14.67 -15.54 -1.96
C PHE A 96 13.47 -15.83 -1.08
N GLN A 97 12.25 -15.79 -1.61
CA GLN A 97 11.07 -16.14 -0.84
C GLN A 97 11.04 -17.62 -0.46
N ILE A 98 11.44 -18.50 -1.38
CA ILE A 98 11.57 -19.94 -1.11
C ILE A 98 12.63 -20.19 -0.02
N ILE A 99 13.79 -19.55 -0.13
CA ILE A 99 14.86 -19.63 0.87
C ILE A 99 14.36 -19.14 2.23
N ASN A 100 13.58 -18.05 2.26
CA ASN A 100 12.98 -17.55 3.50
C ASN A 100 12.05 -18.58 4.15
N MET A 101 11.21 -19.28 3.37
CA MET A 101 10.36 -20.33 3.91
C MET A 101 11.15 -21.53 4.44
N ILE A 102 12.18 -21.96 3.72
CA ILE A 102 13.06 -23.05 4.16
C ILE A 102 13.76 -22.65 5.47
N TYR A 103 14.24 -21.41 5.56
CA TYR A 103 14.89 -20.88 6.76
C TYR A 103 13.94 -20.83 7.98
N LEU A 104 12.66 -20.57 7.76
CA LEU A 104 11.65 -20.58 8.82
C LEU A 104 11.26 -22.00 9.27
N GLY A 105 11.59 -23.03 8.47
CA GLY A 105 11.31 -24.43 8.80
C GLY A 105 9.82 -24.82 8.71
N GLY A 106 8.98 -23.99 8.09
CA GLY A 106 7.54 -24.25 7.99
C GLY A 106 6.78 -23.14 7.27
N ILE A 107 5.45 -23.27 7.23
CA ILE A 107 4.55 -22.34 6.56
C ILE A 107 3.97 -21.36 7.60
N PRO A 108 4.33 -20.05 7.55
CA PRO A 108 3.91 -19.09 8.57
C PRO A 108 2.40 -18.85 8.65
N LEU A 109 1.65 -19.08 7.56
CA LEU A 109 0.19 -18.96 7.55
C LEU A 109 -0.50 -19.82 8.62
N PHE A 110 0.06 -21.00 8.93
CA PHE A 110 -0.55 -21.99 9.84
C PHE A 110 0.03 -21.96 11.26
N SER A 111 1.00 -21.09 11.56
CA SER A 111 1.59 -20.96 12.89
C SER A 111 1.81 -19.50 13.25
N GLY A 112 1.15 -19.04 14.32
CA GLY A 112 1.33 -17.68 14.84
C GLY A 112 2.78 -17.36 15.23
N TYR A 113 3.53 -18.36 15.71
CA TYR A 113 4.95 -18.22 16.06
C TYR A 113 5.83 -17.98 14.82
N LEU A 114 5.65 -18.79 13.77
CA LEU A 114 6.40 -18.62 12.52
C LEU A 114 6.01 -17.32 11.82
N LYS A 115 4.74 -16.92 11.90
CA LYS A 115 4.26 -15.63 11.36
C LYS A 115 5.03 -14.44 11.94
N ALA A 116 5.22 -14.41 13.27
CA ALA A 116 5.97 -13.35 13.92
C ALA A 116 7.44 -13.27 13.46
N LYS A 117 8.02 -14.40 13.03
CA LYS A 117 9.41 -14.49 12.54
C LYS A 117 9.54 -14.39 11.02
N ALA A 118 8.43 -14.38 10.28
CA ALA A 118 8.46 -14.53 8.82
C ALA A 118 8.98 -13.29 8.06
N VAL A 119 8.97 -12.12 8.69
CA VAL A 119 9.57 -10.88 8.16
C VAL A 119 11.06 -10.88 8.46
N THR A 120 11.80 -11.70 7.72
CA THR A 120 13.26 -11.70 7.78
C THR A 120 13.86 -10.68 6.81
N ARG A 121 15.17 -10.46 6.88
CA ARG A 121 15.88 -9.66 5.86
C ARG A 121 15.80 -10.28 4.46
N ILE A 122 15.72 -11.61 4.37
CA ILE A 122 15.58 -12.35 3.11
C ILE A 122 14.19 -12.09 2.52
N TRP A 123 13.16 -12.11 3.36
CA TRP A 123 11.80 -11.75 2.97
C TRP A 123 11.73 -10.32 2.42
N LEU A 124 12.37 -9.36 3.09
CA LEU A 124 12.40 -7.97 2.65
C LEU A 124 13.06 -7.83 1.27
N ALA A 125 14.22 -8.45 1.08
CA ALA A 125 14.93 -8.45 -0.19
C ALA A 125 14.08 -9.10 -1.30
N SER A 126 13.44 -10.23 -1.00
CA SER A 126 12.52 -10.88 -1.91
C SER A 126 11.38 -9.95 -2.35
N TYR A 127 10.73 -9.30 -1.40
CA TYR A 127 9.60 -8.41 -1.66
C TYR A 127 10.00 -7.16 -2.46
N LEU A 128 11.14 -6.54 -2.10
CA LEU A 128 11.71 -5.39 -2.81
C LEU A 128 12.08 -5.69 -4.26
N LEU A 129 12.51 -6.91 -4.56
CA LEU A 129 12.87 -7.32 -5.91
C LEU A 129 11.65 -7.77 -6.70
N PHE A 130 10.81 -8.62 -6.11
CA PHE A 130 9.69 -9.25 -6.79
C PHE A 130 8.63 -8.23 -7.23
N LEU A 131 8.18 -7.35 -6.33
CA LEU A 131 7.01 -6.51 -6.59
C LEU A 131 7.25 -5.45 -7.70
N PRO A 132 8.37 -4.71 -7.72
CA PRO A 132 8.70 -3.85 -8.85
C PRO A 132 8.93 -4.61 -10.13
N SER A 133 9.72 -5.67 -10.09
CA SER A 133 10.08 -6.38 -11.32
C SER A 133 8.88 -7.04 -12.00
N ILE A 134 7.94 -7.63 -11.25
CA ILE A 134 6.75 -8.24 -11.85
C ILE A 134 5.80 -7.20 -12.45
N ASN A 135 5.59 -6.06 -11.78
CA ASN A 135 4.76 -4.98 -12.30
C ASN A 135 5.38 -4.37 -13.57
N LEU A 136 6.69 -4.10 -13.56
CA LEU A 136 7.40 -3.58 -14.73
C LEU A 136 7.40 -4.57 -15.91
N LEU A 137 7.59 -5.86 -15.62
CA LEU A 137 7.60 -6.92 -16.64
C LEU A 137 6.24 -7.05 -17.32
N LEU A 138 5.16 -7.11 -16.54
CA LEU A 138 3.79 -7.17 -17.06
C LEU A 138 3.39 -5.88 -17.78
N ALA A 139 3.85 -4.72 -17.29
CA ALA A 139 3.55 -3.43 -17.91
C ALA A 139 4.15 -3.26 -19.31
N LYS A 140 5.36 -3.79 -19.52
CA LYS A 140 6.14 -3.57 -20.76
C LYS A 140 6.06 -4.72 -21.77
N TYR A 141 6.00 -5.98 -21.32
CA TYR A 141 6.17 -7.14 -22.19
C TYR A 141 4.94 -8.08 -22.26
N ASP A 142 3.90 -7.84 -21.46
CA ASP A 142 2.59 -8.54 -21.43
C ASP A 142 2.52 -9.95 -22.08
N ASP A 143 3.33 -10.90 -21.61
CA ASP A 143 3.25 -12.32 -22.00
C ASP A 143 2.48 -13.12 -20.94
N LYS A 144 1.64 -14.07 -21.39
CA LYS A 144 0.92 -15.04 -20.55
C LYS A 144 1.85 -15.78 -19.58
N LYS A 145 3.10 -16.05 -19.97
CA LYS A 145 4.09 -16.75 -19.13
C LYS A 145 4.44 -15.95 -17.87
N TYR A 146 4.41 -14.63 -17.91
CA TYR A 146 4.74 -13.80 -16.75
C TYR A 146 3.61 -13.79 -15.72
N TYR A 147 2.36 -14.01 -16.15
CA TYR A 147 1.25 -14.21 -15.21
C TYR A 147 1.41 -15.49 -14.38
N LEU A 148 2.07 -16.52 -14.92
CA LEU A 148 2.44 -17.71 -14.14
C LEU A 148 3.44 -17.35 -13.03
N LEU A 149 4.46 -16.55 -13.34
CA LEU A 149 5.43 -16.06 -12.33
C LEU A 149 4.74 -15.20 -11.26
N PHE A 150 3.79 -14.36 -11.66
CA PHE A 150 2.95 -13.61 -10.73
C PHE A 150 2.18 -14.54 -9.79
N ILE A 151 1.49 -15.56 -10.31
CA ILE A 151 0.72 -16.51 -9.51
C ILE A 151 1.62 -17.27 -8.53
N VAL A 152 2.78 -17.76 -8.98
CA VAL A 152 3.75 -18.46 -8.13
C VAL A 152 4.25 -17.55 -7.01
N GLY A 153 4.68 -16.33 -7.34
CA GLY A 153 5.13 -15.38 -6.32
C GLY A 153 4.01 -15.00 -5.36
N LEU A 154 2.80 -14.75 -5.87
CA LEU A 154 1.64 -14.44 -5.04
C LEU A 154 1.34 -15.57 -4.03
N MET A 155 1.33 -16.84 -4.47
CA MET A 155 1.13 -17.97 -3.57
C MET A 155 2.20 -17.99 -2.46
N LEU A 156 3.47 -17.80 -2.81
CA LEU A 156 4.56 -17.77 -1.84
C LEU A 156 4.44 -16.60 -0.84
N PHE A 157 3.95 -15.44 -1.25
CA PHE A 157 3.71 -14.34 -0.33
C PHE A 157 2.46 -14.55 0.54
N VAL A 158 1.38 -15.13 0.00
CA VAL A 158 0.16 -15.47 0.78
C VAL A 158 0.47 -16.48 1.88
N LEU A 159 1.32 -17.47 1.60
CA LEU A 159 1.76 -18.48 2.57
C LEU A 159 2.52 -17.90 3.78
N THR A 160 2.97 -16.64 3.73
CA THR A 160 3.53 -15.95 4.91
C THR A 160 2.47 -15.50 5.92
N GLY A 161 1.18 -15.51 5.56
CA GLY A 161 0.11 -15.04 6.42
C GLY A 161 0.03 -13.52 6.59
N TYR A 162 0.83 -12.75 5.84
CA TYR A 162 0.74 -11.28 5.79
C TYR A 162 -0.29 -10.84 4.74
N ARG A 163 -1.42 -10.33 5.21
CA ARG A 163 -2.52 -9.89 4.33
C ARG A 163 -2.13 -8.70 3.46
N THR A 164 -1.45 -7.73 4.03
CA THR A 164 -1.12 -6.45 3.37
C THR A 164 -0.18 -6.63 2.19
N THR A 165 0.73 -7.59 2.26
CA THR A 165 1.71 -7.85 1.20
C THR A 165 1.05 -8.56 0.02
N ALA A 166 0.17 -9.55 0.30
CA ALA A 166 -0.67 -10.16 -0.71
C ALA A 166 -1.60 -9.11 -1.38
N MET A 167 -2.21 -8.21 -0.59
CA MET A 167 -3.01 -7.09 -1.12
C MET A 167 -2.22 -6.23 -2.09
N ALA A 168 -1.01 -5.82 -1.70
CA ALA A 168 -0.16 -4.96 -2.53
C ALA A 168 0.20 -5.63 -3.85
N ILE A 169 0.57 -6.92 -3.84
CA ILE A 169 0.90 -7.68 -5.05
C ILE A 169 -0.30 -7.78 -5.98
N VAL A 170 -1.46 -8.20 -5.47
CA VAL A 170 -2.65 -8.39 -6.31
C VAL A 170 -3.19 -7.06 -6.84
N LEU A 171 -3.29 -6.05 -5.97
CA LEU A 171 -3.84 -4.75 -6.34
C LEU A 171 -2.94 -4.02 -7.35
N SER A 172 -1.61 -4.04 -7.16
CA SER A 172 -0.68 -3.43 -8.12
C SER A 172 -0.73 -4.10 -9.48
N VAL A 173 -0.72 -5.44 -9.53
CA VAL A 173 -0.83 -6.17 -10.80
C VAL A 173 -2.19 -5.93 -11.45
N PHE A 174 -3.27 -5.87 -10.68
CA PHE A 174 -4.59 -5.55 -11.21
C PHE A 174 -4.65 -4.16 -11.83
N ILE A 175 -4.09 -3.14 -11.17
CA ILE A 175 -4.00 -1.78 -11.73
C ILE A 175 -3.12 -1.77 -12.98
N THR A 176 -2.00 -2.49 -12.97
CA THR A 176 -1.13 -2.64 -14.15
C THR A 176 -1.92 -3.21 -15.33
N VAL A 177 -2.62 -4.33 -15.12
CA VAL A 177 -3.42 -4.98 -16.16
C VAL A 177 -4.57 -4.09 -16.63
N TYR A 178 -5.20 -3.31 -15.75
CA TYR A 178 -6.25 -2.37 -16.12
C TYR A 178 -5.77 -1.29 -17.10
N TYR A 179 -4.52 -0.83 -16.97
CA TYR A 179 -3.96 0.19 -17.86
C TYR A 179 -3.22 -0.39 -19.07
N THR A 180 -2.77 -1.64 -19.03
CA THR A 180 -2.17 -2.32 -20.20
C THR A 180 -3.20 -2.97 -21.09
N LYS A 181 -4.30 -3.48 -20.53
CA LYS A 181 -5.38 -4.16 -21.24
C LYS A 181 -6.67 -3.38 -21.13
N ASP A 182 -7.30 -3.14 -22.28
CA ASP A 182 -8.68 -2.64 -22.36
C ASP A 182 -9.69 -3.71 -21.93
N LEU A 183 -9.69 -4.05 -20.64
CA LEU A 183 -10.55 -5.08 -20.08
C LEU A 183 -12.03 -4.62 -20.09
N PRO A 184 -12.97 -5.46 -20.56
CA PRO A 184 -14.38 -5.15 -20.41
C PRO A 184 -14.78 -5.15 -18.93
N TRP A 185 -15.72 -4.27 -18.59
CA TRP A 185 -16.16 -3.97 -17.23
C TRP A 185 -16.57 -5.20 -16.41
N LYS A 186 -17.11 -6.24 -17.07
CA LYS A 186 -17.44 -7.51 -16.44
C LYS A 186 -16.23 -8.17 -15.76
N TYR A 187 -15.06 -8.19 -16.42
CA TYR A 187 -13.86 -8.77 -15.83
C TYR A 187 -13.29 -7.90 -14.71
N ILE A 188 -13.39 -6.57 -14.84
CA ILE A 188 -12.98 -5.64 -13.77
C ILE A 188 -13.79 -5.91 -12.49
N ILE A 189 -15.13 -6.02 -12.60
CA ILE A 189 -16.00 -6.32 -11.46
C ILE A 189 -15.69 -7.70 -10.87
N ILE A 190 -15.52 -8.72 -11.71
CA ILE A 190 -15.18 -10.08 -11.24
C ILE A 190 -13.84 -10.07 -10.51
N SER A 191 -12.82 -9.41 -11.05
CA SER A 191 -11.51 -9.30 -10.41
C SER A 191 -11.59 -8.56 -9.07
N LEU A 192 -12.31 -7.44 -9.00
CA LEU A 192 -12.52 -6.72 -7.74
C LEU A 192 -13.23 -7.60 -6.70
N ALA A 193 -14.25 -8.35 -7.10
CA ALA A 193 -14.95 -9.30 -6.22
C ALA A 193 -14.04 -10.45 -5.77
N SER A 194 -13.21 -11.01 -6.66
CA SER A 194 -12.23 -12.05 -6.32
C SER A 194 -11.16 -11.55 -5.36
N ILE A 195 -10.65 -10.32 -5.56
CA ILE A 195 -9.73 -9.66 -4.64
C ILE A 195 -10.40 -9.55 -3.27
N PHE A 196 -11.59 -8.96 -3.19
CA PHE A 196 -12.32 -8.80 -1.95
C PHE A 196 -12.54 -10.13 -1.20
N LEU A 197 -12.94 -11.18 -1.92
CA LEU A 197 -13.15 -12.51 -1.36
C LEU A 197 -11.84 -13.14 -0.85
N LEU A 198 -10.76 -13.06 -1.63
CA LEU A 198 -9.45 -13.53 -1.22
C LEU A 198 -9.00 -12.83 0.08
N LEU A 199 -9.27 -11.53 0.21
CA LEU A 199 -8.92 -10.76 1.40
C LEU A 199 -9.73 -11.15 2.64
N MET A 200 -11.02 -11.40 2.47
CA MET A 200 -11.85 -11.91 3.57
C MET A 200 -11.36 -13.28 4.03
N VAL A 201 -11.06 -14.20 3.10
CA VAL A 201 -10.61 -15.56 3.44
C VAL A 201 -9.24 -15.53 4.12
N VAL A 202 -8.24 -14.88 3.50
CA VAL A 202 -6.89 -14.78 4.08
C VAL A 202 -6.93 -14.05 5.43
N GLY A 203 -7.71 -12.96 5.53
CA GLY A 203 -7.88 -12.22 6.77
C GLY A 203 -8.50 -13.06 7.88
N TYR A 204 -9.55 -13.84 7.57
CA TYR A 204 -10.23 -14.70 8.53
C TYR A 204 -9.35 -15.87 8.99
N VAL A 205 -8.70 -16.57 8.04
CA VAL A 205 -7.77 -17.68 8.35
C VAL A 205 -6.61 -17.19 9.20
N ALA A 206 -6.01 -16.05 8.84
CA ALA A 206 -4.86 -15.50 9.54
C ALA A 206 -5.19 -14.97 10.95
N VAL A 207 -6.46 -14.71 11.25
CA VAL A 207 -6.96 -14.32 12.57
C VAL A 207 -7.29 -15.55 13.40
N LYS A 208 -7.88 -16.59 12.80
CA LYS A 208 -8.13 -17.88 13.46
C LYS A 208 -6.86 -18.67 13.77
N SER A 209 -5.77 -18.47 13.02
CA SER A 209 -4.48 -19.13 13.28
C SER A 209 -3.65 -18.50 14.41
N ILE A 210 -4.18 -17.46 15.08
CA ILE A 210 -3.55 -16.87 16.27
C ILE A 210 -3.97 -17.71 17.48
N GLU A 211 -3.11 -18.63 17.90
CA GLU A 211 -3.35 -19.59 18.99
C GLU A 211 -3.82 -18.95 20.31
N TRP A 212 -3.45 -17.69 20.54
CA TRP A 212 -3.71 -16.97 21.80
C TRP A 212 -4.92 -16.03 21.76
N GLN A 213 -5.69 -16.01 20.66
CA GLN A 213 -6.86 -15.14 20.52
C GLN A 213 -8.07 -15.87 19.90
N THR A 214 -9.13 -16.02 20.67
CA THR A 214 -10.42 -16.55 20.18
C THR A 214 -11.26 -15.41 19.60
N TRP A 215 -11.18 -15.23 18.28
CA TRP A 215 -12.05 -14.28 17.58
C TRP A 215 -13.41 -14.91 17.30
N THR A 216 -14.47 -14.27 17.82
CA THR A 216 -15.88 -14.64 17.62
C THR A 216 -16.54 -13.94 16.44
N LEU A 217 -15.92 -12.87 15.91
CA LEU A 217 -16.47 -12.09 14.79
C LEU A 217 -16.49 -12.88 13.49
N ASN A 218 -17.56 -12.69 12.71
CA ASN A 218 -17.63 -13.21 11.36
C ASN A 218 -16.71 -12.41 10.40
N PRO A 219 -16.43 -12.90 9.17
CA PRO A 219 -15.52 -12.21 8.25
C PRO A 219 -15.93 -10.77 7.88
N LEU A 220 -17.22 -10.45 7.85
CA LEU A 220 -17.74 -9.12 7.53
C LEU A 220 -17.65 -8.17 8.74
N GLU A 221 -18.04 -8.64 9.91
CA GLU A 221 -17.88 -7.93 11.18
C GLU A 221 -16.41 -7.62 11.45
N LEU A 222 -15.50 -8.54 11.12
CA LEU A 222 -14.06 -8.33 11.25
C LEU A 222 -13.57 -7.16 10.37
N LEU A 223 -14.17 -6.98 9.19
CA LEU A 223 -13.83 -5.88 8.28
C LEU A 223 -14.27 -4.53 8.88
N PHE A 224 -15.51 -4.44 9.35
CA PHE A 224 -16.03 -3.21 9.98
C PHE A 224 -15.31 -2.91 11.30
N TYR A 225 -15.06 -3.93 12.11
CA TYR A 225 -14.28 -3.80 13.35
C TYR A 225 -12.89 -3.24 13.08
N ARG A 226 -12.16 -3.76 12.08
CA ARG A 226 -10.81 -3.24 11.77
C ARG A 226 -10.83 -1.79 11.30
N ALA A 227 -11.81 -1.43 10.48
CA ALA A 227 -11.99 -0.04 10.05
C ALA A 227 -12.27 0.88 11.26
N GLY A 228 -13.19 0.48 12.14
CA GLY A 228 -13.53 1.22 13.36
C GLY A 228 -12.35 1.32 14.33
N TYR A 229 -11.70 0.20 14.62
CA TYR A 229 -10.54 0.13 15.52
C TYR A 229 -9.39 1.03 15.07
N THR A 230 -9.01 0.96 13.79
CA THR A 230 -7.93 1.80 13.24
C THR A 230 -8.30 3.29 13.28
N LEU A 231 -9.56 3.62 13.04
CA LEU A 231 -10.04 5.00 13.12
C LEU A 231 -10.06 5.51 14.58
N GLN A 232 -10.37 4.65 15.55
CA GLN A 232 -10.28 4.98 16.98
C GLN A 232 -8.82 5.16 17.43
N VAL A 233 -7.87 4.38 16.88
CA VAL A 233 -6.44 4.63 17.08
C VAL A 233 -6.03 5.99 16.51
N LEU A 234 -6.54 6.36 15.33
CA LEU A 234 -6.30 7.69 14.77
C LEU A 234 -6.88 8.78 15.69
N ASP A 235 -8.06 8.57 16.29
CA ASP A 235 -8.65 9.51 17.25
C ASP A 235 -7.71 9.78 18.43
N HIS A 236 -7.17 8.73 19.04
CA HIS A 236 -6.13 8.89 20.08
C HIS A 236 -4.89 9.63 19.55
N ALA A 237 -4.43 9.32 18.35
CA ALA A 237 -3.29 10.00 17.73
C ALA A 237 -3.53 11.50 17.50
N VAL A 238 -4.78 11.91 17.21
CA VAL A 238 -5.17 13.31 17.02
C VAL A 238 -5.00 14.13 18.30
N PHE A 239 -5.20 13.53 19.47
CA PHE A 239 -5.02 14.18 20.77
C PHE A 239 -3.61 14.01 21.35
N MET A 240 -2.79 13.14 20.76
CA MET A 240 -1.41 12.84 21.20
C MET A 240 -0.37 13.30 20.16
N GLN A 241 -0.60 14.44 19.51
CA GLN A 241 0.32 14.98 18.50
C GLN A 241 1.70 15.24 19.10
N HIS A 242 2.76 15.02 18.30
CA HIS A 242 4.17 15.19 18.71
C HIS A 242 4.65 14.22 19.82
N SER A 243 3.85 13.24 20.22
CA SER A 243 4.22 12.32 21.31
C SER A 243 5.45 11.46 20.98
N THR A 244 5.66 11.12 19.70
CA THR A 244 6.79 10.26 19.29
C THR A 244 8.03 11.04 18.84
N ASN A 245 7.96 12.36 18.68
CA ASN A 245 9.10 13.24 18.34
C ASN A 245 10.00 12.73 17.20
N GLY A 246 9.41 12.15 16.14
CA GLY A 246 10.15 11.62 14.99
C GLY A 246 10.65 10.18 15.15
N GLN A 247 10.39 9.52 16.28
CA GLN A 247 10.77 8.11 16.49
C GLN A 247 10.06 7.15 15.55
N LEU A 248 8.82 7.43 15.11
CA LEU A 248 8.12 6.56 14.17
C LEU A 248 8.78 6.60 12.79
N LEU A 249 9.05 7.79 12.27
CA LEU A 249 9.75 7.98 11.00
C LEU A 249 11.15 7.39 11.07
N TYR A 250 11.88 7.68 12.16
CA TYR A 250 13.22 7.13 12.35
C TYR A 250 13.21 5.60 12.38
N ASN A 251 12.31 4.96 13.13
CA ASN A 251 12.23 3.49 13.18
C ASN A 251 11.63 2.89 11.90
N THR A 252 10.80 3.63 11.16
CA THR A 252 10.36 3.23 9.82
C THR A 252 11.54 3.19 8.86
N LEU A 253 12.40 4.22 8.89
CA LEU A 253 13.59 4.30 8.02
C LEU A 253 14.69 3.31 8.43
N MET A 254 14.90 3.14 9.75
CA MET A 254 15.94 2.28 10.32
C MET A 254 15.46 0.87 10.64
N GLY A 255 14.20 0.52 10.35
CA GLY A 255 13.59 -0.76 10.70
C GLY A 255 14.30 -1.97 10.09
N PHE A 256 15.14 -1.77 9.07
CA PHE A 256 16.04 -2.81 8.57
C PHE A 256 17.17 -3.16 9.55
N PHE A 257 17.65 -2.16 10.29
CA PHE A 257 18.78 -2.26 11.21
C PHE A 257 18.34 -2.44 12.67
N LYS A 258 17.14 -1.99 13.03
CA LYS A 258 16.59 -2.08 14.39
C LYS A 258 15.38 -3.00 14.47
N SER A 259 15.26 -3.75 15.56
CA SER A 259 14.20 -4.73 15.80
C SER A 259 12.87 -4.14 16.29
N THR A 260 12.68 -2.81 16.22
CA THR A 260 11.49 -2.15 16.77
C THR A 260 10.50 -1.85 15.64
N ASP A 261 9.37 -2.56 15.61
CA ASP A 261 8.29 -2.34 14.66
C ASP A 261 7.61 -0.97 14.94
N PRO A 262 7.57 -0.03 13.97
CA PRO A 262 6.91 1.27 14.13
C PRO A 262 5.44 1.14 14.57
N ARG A 263 4.76 0.06 14.19
CA ARG A 263 3.36 -0.18 14.60
C ARG A 263 3.22 -0.54 16.08
N VAL A 264 4.25 -1.10 16.69
CA VAL A 264 4.28 -1.33 18.15
C VAL A 264 4.42 -0.01 18.89
N ILE A 265 5.17 0.95 18.33
CA ILE A 265 5.29 2.30 18.89
C ILE A 265 3.92 3.00 18.83
N VAL A 266 3.22 2.94 17.68
CA VAL A 266 1.85 3.47 17.55
C VAL A 266 0.94 2.91 18.65
N GLY A 267 0.92 1.59 18.84
CA GLY A 267 0.11 0.95 19.89
C GLY A 267 0.49 1.41 21.30
N SER A 268 1.79 1.45 21.60
CA SER A 268 2.28 1.85 22.92
C SER A 268 1.98 3.30 23.25
N THR A 269 2.04 4.19 22.25
CA THR A 269 1.78 5.62 22.43
C THR A 269 0.29 5.92 22.52
N THR A 270 -0.53 5.33 21.64
CA THR A 270 -1.96 5.67 21.54
C THR A 270 -2.84 4.91 22.52
N LEU A 271 -2.53 3.63 22.78
CA LEU A 271 -3.36 2.73 23.58
C LEU A 271 -2.67 2.23 24.86
N GLY A 272 -1.39 2.58 25.08
CA GLY A 272 -0.67 2.20 26.29
C GLY A 272 -0.19 0.74 26.33
N TYR A 273 -0.25 -0.01 25.23
CA TYR A 273 0.23 -1.39 25.16
C TYR A 273 1.11 -1.66 23.93
N ALA A 274 2.13 -2.50 24.12
CA ALA A 274 3.12 -2.83 23.09
C ALA A 274 2.65 -3.92 22.11
N HIS A 275 1.58 -3.65 21.36
CA HIS A 275 1.16 -4.50 20.24
C HIS A 275 1.10 -3.72 18.93
N SER A 276 1.43 -4.41 17.84
CA SER A 276 1.45 -3.86 16.48
C SER A 276 0.06 -3.36 16.10
N THR A 277 -0.07 -2.03 16.04
CA THR A 277 -1.34 -1.31 15.85
C THR A 277 -1.18 -0.30 14.71
N THR A 278 -2.25 -0.09 13.94
CA THR A 278 -2.27 0.78 12.76
C THR A 278 -3.11 2.03 13.02
N SER A 279 -2.72 3.17 12.43
CA SER A 279 -3.33 4.48 12.70
C SER A 279 -3.75 5.25 11.45
N THR A 280 -4.15 4.52 10.38
CA THR A 280 -4.49 5.07 9.05
C THR A 280 -3.35 5.84 8.36
N ILE A 281 -3.59 6.32 7.13
CA ILE A 281 -2.62 7.12 6.37
C ILE A 281 -2.23 8.43 7.07
N PHE A 282 -3.09 8.93 7.96
CA PHE A 282 -2.92 10.21 8.65
C PHE A 282 -2.11 10.11 9.95
N GLY A 283 -2.11 8.95 10.61
CA GLY A 283 -1.66 8.81 12.00
C GLY A 283 -0.15 8.95 12.23
N PRO A 284 0.74 8.24 11.50
CA PRO A 284 2.18 8.24 11.82
C PRO A 284 2.82 9.63 11.78
N ALA A 285 2.56 10.45 10.75
CA ALA A 285 3.07 11.81 10.67
C ALA A 285 2.51 12.72 11.77
N LEU A 286 1.24 12.51 12.16
CA LEU A 286 0.56 13.26 13.22
C LEU A 286 1.18 12.99 14.60
N LEU A 287 1.50 11.72 14.89
CA LEU A 287 2.16 11.33 16.14
C LEU A 287 3.59 11.87 16.24
N ASP A 288 4.35 11.84 15.14
CA ASP A 288 5.74 12.29 15.16
C ASP A 288 5.90 13.82 15.25
N PHE A 289 5.19 14.54 14.40
CA PHE A 289 5.46 15.95 14.14
C PHE A 289 4.17 16.80 14.06
N GLY A 290 3.03 16.23 14.44
CA GLY A 290 1.75 16.93 14.51
C GLY A 290 1.07 17.21 13.17
N LEU A 291 0.04 18.05 13.24
CA LEU A 291 -0.88 18.30 12.12
C LEU A 291 -0.15 18.75 10.85
N TRP A 292 0.84 19.66 10.97
CA TRP A 292 1.55 20.21 9.82
C TRP A 292 2.29 19.14 9.01
N ALA A 293 2.93 18.18 9.68
CA ALA A 293 3.61 17.10 8.98
C ALA A 293 2.64 16.16 8.27
N MET A 294 1.49 15.88 8.88
CA MET A 294 0.42 15.12 8.22
C MET A 294 -0.06 15.86 6.95
N LEU A 295 -0.29 17.17 7.02
CA LEU A 295 -0.70 17.97 5.86
C LEU A 295 0.36 17.95 4.75
N ILE A 296 1.64 18.12 5.10
CA ILE A 296 2.75 18.04 4.13
C ILE A 296 2.82 16.65 3.50
N GLN A 297 2.72 15.58 4.30
CA GLN A 297 2.72 14.21 3.80
C GLN A 297 1.59 14.00 2.79
N MET A 298 0.36 14.35 3.16
CA MET A 298 -0.81 14.18 2.28
C MET A 298 -0.68 15.00 1.00
N PHE A 299 -0.17 16.24 1.10
CA PHE A 299 0.14 17.08 -0.05
C PHE A 299 1.14 16.41 -1.00
N VAL A 300 2.27 15.92 -0.48
CA VAL A 300 3.31 15.24 -1.26
C VAL A 300 2.76 13.98 -1.92
N LEU A 301 1.92 13.21 -1.24
CA LEU A 301 1.29 12.02 -1.82
C LEU A 301 0.35 12.36 -2.98
N GLY A 302 -0.47 13.40 -2.82
CA GLY A 302 -1.34 13.89 -3.91
C GLY A 302 -0.53 14.36 -5.11
N PHE A 303 0.58 15.06 -4.84
CA PHE A 303 1.48 15.55 -5.86
C PHE A 303 2.14 14.42 -6.67
N ILE A 304 2.76 13.46 -5.97
CA ILE A 304 3.49 12.34 -6.59
C ILE A 304 2.54 11.42 -7.34
N LEU A 305 1.40 11.05 -6.76
CA LEU A 305 0.45 10.16 -7.43
C LEU A 305 -0.11 10.79 -8.70
N LYS A 306 -0.37 12.10 -8.69
CA LYS A 306 -0.77 12.81 -9.90
C LYS A 306 0.34 12.86 -10.95
N LEU A 307 1.58 13.11 -10.52
CA LEU A 307 2.74 13.12 -11.41
C LEU A 307 2.87 11.79 -12.16
N PHE A 308 2.87 10.67 -11.43
CA PHE A 308 2.96 9.34 -12.07
C PHE A 308 1.73 8.99 -12.89
N TYR A 309 0.54 9.45 -12.49
CA TYR A 309 -0.68 9.26 -13.28
C TYR A 309 -0.63 9.93 -14.64
N ASP A 310 -0.09 11.15 -14.72
CA ASP A 310 0.02 11.85 -16.01
C ASP A 310 1.14 11.25 -16.87
N VAL A 311 2.30 10.98 -16.26
CA VAL A 311 3.44 10.35 -16.94
C VAL A 311 3.06 8.99 -17.54
N GLN A 312 2.36 8.12 -16.79
CA GLN A 312 1.99 6.81 -17.31
C GLN A 312 0.98 6.91 -18.47
N ARG A 313 0.09 7.91 -18.47
CA ARG A 313 -0.89 8.09 -19.55
C ARG A 313 -0.24 8.49 -20.87
N GLU A 314 0.83 9.27 -20.78
CA GLU A 314 1.55 9.80 -21.94
C GLU A 314 2.58 8.79 -22.47
N TYR A 315 3.45 8.28 -21.60
CA TYR A 315 4.59 7.44 -22.00
C TYR A 315 4.31 5.94 -21.93
N LYS A 316 3.31 5.52 -21.15
CA LYS A 316 2.93 4.10 -20.97
C LYS A 316 4.13 3.24 -20.54
N SER A 317 4.16 1.97 -20.94
CA SER A 317 5.28 1.05 -20.67
C SER A 317 5.55 0.90 -19.16
N ILE A 318 6.79 1.05 -18.71
CA ILE A 318 7.22 0.87 -17.32
C ILE A 318 6.50 1.80 -16.33
N PHE A 319 6.06 2.99 -16.77
CA PHE A 319 5.43 3.97 -15.90
C PHE A 319 4.06 3.51 -15.42
N ILE A 320 3.38 2.65 -16.20
CA ILE A 320 2.14 1.99 -15.77
C ILE A 320 2.43 1.14 -14.52
N GLY A 321 3.49 0.32 -14.57
CA GLY A 321 3.89 -0.53 -13.45
C GLY A 321 4.31 0.28 -12.22
N LEU A 322 5.08 1.36 -12.40
CA LEU A 322 5.45 2.26 -11.30
C LEU A 322 4.22 2.90 -10.67
N TYR A 323 3.35 3.50 -11.48
CA TYR A 323 2.12 4.13 -11.01
C TYR A 323 1.22 3.14 -10.25
N ALA A 324 1.00 1.96 -10.83
CA ALA A 324 0.16 0.91 -10.27
C ALA A 324 0.64 0.48 -8.88
N MET A 325 1.96 0.33 -8.69
CA MET A 325 2.52 0.04 -7.38
C MET A 325 2.31 1.19 -6.38
N LEU A 326 2.62 2.42 -6.75
CA LEU A 326 2.49 3.56 -5.83
C LEU A 326 1.03 3.75 -5.39
N LEU A 327 0.08 3.65 -6.33
CA LEU A 327 -1.34 3.75 -6.03
C LEU A 327 -1.81 2.60 -5.13
N ALA A 328 -1.43 1.35 -5.44
CA ALA A 328 -1.82 0.18 -4.64
C ALA A 328 -1.40 0.30 -3.18
N HIS A 329 -0.15 0.73 -2.92
CA HIS A 329 0.32 0.90 -1.53
C HIS A 329 -0.34 2.08 -0.84
N THR A 330 -0.59 3.18 -1.55
CA THR A 330 -1.28 4.33 -0.95
C THR A 330 -2.73 3.97 -0.57
N ILE A 331 -3.40 3.13 -1.37
CA ILE A 331 -4.72 2.58 -1.02
C ILE A 331 -4.64 1.73 0.26
N ILE A 332 -3.61 0.89 0.40
CA ILE A 332 -3.42 0.05 1.60
C ILE A 332 -3.10 0.90 2.83
N TRP A 333 -2.36 2.00 2.66
CA TRP A 333 -2.05 2.93 3.74
C TRP A 333 -3.28 3.57 4.39
N ILE A 334 -4.45 3.60 3.72
CA ILE A 334 -5.71 4.03 4.35
C ILE A 334 -5.95 3.24 5.65
N GLU A 335 -5.67 1.94 5.65
CA GLU A 335 -5.79 1.10 6.85
C GLU A 335 -4.48 1.06 7.64
N THR A 336 -3.35 0.83 6.98
CA THR A 336 -2.11 0.47 7.70
C THR A 336 -1.27 1.65 8.16
N GLY A 337 -1.41 2.80 7.50
CA GLY A 337 -0.51 3.94 7.63
C GLY A 337 0.86 3.74 6.96
N PRO A 338 1.60 4.84 6.72
CA PRO A 338 2.95 4.83 6.13
C PRO A 338 4.02 4.42 7.16
N THR A 339 4.00 3.15 7.57
CA THR A 339 4.91 2.59 8.59
C THR A 339 5.95 1.63 8.02
N ASP A 340 5.92 1.34 6.72
CA ASP A 340 6.73 0.28 6.12
C ASP A 340 7.82 0.86 5.21
N LEU A 341 9.08 0.61 5.56
CA LEU A 341 10.27 1.07 4.81
C LEU A 341 10.20 0.78 3.31
N VAL A 342 9.77 -0.44 2.97
CA VAL A 342 9.73 -0.94 1.59
C VAL A 342 8.97 0.01 0.68
N ILE A 343 7.87 0.58 1.20
CA ILE A 343 6.99 1.41 0.41
C ILE A 343 7.65 2.76 0.13
N PHE A 344 8.32 3.36 1.12
CA PHE A 344 9.14 4.55 0.91
C PHE A 344 10.24 4.31 -0.13
N LEU A 345 10.90 3.14 -0.11
CA LEU A 345 11.90 2.78 -1.11
C LEU A 345 11.27 2.70 -2.52
N PHE A 346 10.05 2.18 -2.67
CA PHE A 346 9.35 2.17 -3.96
C PHE A 346 9.06 3.59 -4.47
N PHE A 347 8.62 4.50 -3.60
CA PHE A 347 8.45 5.93 -3.96
C PHE A 347 9.76 6.55 -4.42
N ILE A 348 10.85 6.37 -3.66
CA ILE A 348 12.17 6.92 -3.98
C ILE A 348 12.70 6.36 -5.31
N VAL A 349 12.68 5.04 -5.49
CA VAL A 349 13.14 4.39 -6.74
C VAL A 349 12.33 4.88 -7.93
N SER A 350 11.01 5.00 -7.78
CA SER A 350 10.15 5.52 -8.85
C SER A 350 10.54 6.94 -9.24
N LEU A 351 10.74 7.83 -8.24
CA LEU A 351 11.15 9.21 -8.46
C LEU A 351 12.54 9.30 -9.12
N ILE A 352 13.49 8.46 -8.72
CA ILE A 352 14.83 8.39 -9.33
C ILE A 352 14.73 7.97 -10.79
N LEU A 353 13.94 6.94 -11.11
CA LEU A 353 13.74 6.47 -12.49
C LEU A 353 13.09 7.56 -13.36
N LEU A 354 12.12 8.29 -12.81
CA LEU A 354 11.51 9.43 -13.50
C LEU A 354 12.53 10.55 -13.73
N ALA A 355 13.25 10.98 -12.69
CA ALA A 355 14.24 12.06 -12.79
C ALA A 355 15.41 11.71 -13.74
N TYR A 356 15.83 10.45 -13.78
CA TYR A 356 16.90 9.99 -14.67
C TYR A 356 16.49 10.01 -16.16
N SER A 357 15.21 9.82 -16.42
CA SER A 357 14.66 9.70 -17.77
C SER A 357 14.01 10.97 -18.31
N ALA A 358 13.53 11.86 -17.43
CA ALA A 358 12.90 13.12 -17.81
C ALA A 358 13.91 14.20 -18.21
N HIS A 359 13.57 14.96 -19.24
CA HIS A 359 14.22 16.20 -19.67
C HIS A 359 13.17 17.29 -19.89
N VAL A 360 13.50 18.53 -19.56
CA VAL A 360 12.64 19.67 -19.89
C VAL A 360 13.01 20.13 -21.30
N LYS A 361 12.03 20.20 -22.21
CA LYS A 361 12.25 20.85 -23.50
C LYS A 361 12.58 22.31 -23.26
N LYS A 362 13.73 22.74 -23.78
CA LYS A 362 14.13 24.16 -23.78
C LYS A 362 13.33 24.95 -24.79
#